data_AF-A0AAV4C9Q9-F1
#
_entry.id   AF-A0AAV4C9Q9-F1
#
_cell.length_a   1.000
_cell.length_b   1.000
_cell.length_c   1.000
_cell.angle_alpha   90.00
_cell.angle_beta   90.00
_cell.angle_gamma   90.00
#
_symmetry.space_group_name_H-M   'P 1'
#
loop_
_entity.id
_entity.type
_entity.pdbx_description
1 polymer ?
#
loop_
_entity_poly.entity_id
_entity_poly.type
_entity_poly.pdbx_seq_one_letter_code
_entity_poly.pdbx_strand_id
1 'polypeptide(L)'
;MGHTDWGADRATLLKLYRTLVRSKLDYGSVVYGSTKKHVLRTLDPIHHQGLRIAVGAFRTSSIKSLYAEAGEPSLEHRRTKLAFNYILKLKSLPRNPCHDVVFEAPLSDFSADSKS
;
A
#
# COMPACT_ATOMS: atom_id res chain seq x y z
N MET A 1 3.98 28.25 -18.46
CA MET A 1 5.02 29.10 -17.85
C MET A 1 4.63 29.32 -16.40
N GLY A 2 5.48 28.93 -15.46
CA GLY A 2 5.12 28.55 -14.10
C GLY A 2 4.74 29.68 -13.13
N HIS A 3 4.00 29.30 -12.11
CA HIS A 3 3.90 30.02 -10.84
C HIS A 3 4.00 28.98 -9.72
N THR A 4 5.22 28.73 -9.25
CA THR A 4 5.51 27.89 -8.07
C THR A 4 5.93 28.79 -6.92
N ASP A 5 4.97 29.51 -6.35
CA ASP A 5 5.21 30.36 -5.16
C ASP A 5 5.49 29.57 -3.87
N TRP A 6 5.56 28.23 -3.94
CA TRP A 6 5.89 27.39 -2.78
C TRP A 6 7.16 26.55 -2.94
N GLY A 7 7.94 26.72 -4.02
CA GLY A 7 9.36 26.35 -4.10
C GLY A 7 9.79 24.88 -3.84
N ALA A 8 8.90 23.96 -3.47
CA ALA A 8 9.30 22.57 -3.23
C ALA A 8 9.33 21.81 -4.56
N ASP A 9 10.53 21.33 -4.88
CA ASP A 9 10.77 20.44 -6.02
C ASP A 9 9.84 19.22 -5.96
N ARG A 10 9.29 18.83 -7.10
CA ARG A 10 8.36 17.70 -7.26
C ARG A 10 8.95 16.41 -6.67
N ALA A 11 10.26 16.18 -6.85
CA ALA A 11 10.90 15.01 -6.28
C ALA A 11 10.96 15.06 -4.75
N THR A 12 11.15 16.26 -4.18
CA THR A 12 11.09 16.50 -2.73
C THR A 12 9.70 16.21 -2.17
N LEU A 13 8.63 16.69 -2.81
CA LEU A 13 7.27 16.36 -2.38
C LEU A 13 6.94 14.87 -2.50
N LEU A 14 7.34 14.22 -3.59
CA LEU A 14 7.17 12.78 -3.74
C LEU A 14 7.95 12.02 -2.65
N LYS A 15 9.14 12.50 -2.28
CA LYS A 15 9.92 11.94 -1.17
C LYS A 15 9.16 12.11 0.15
N LEU A 16 8.62 13.29 0.45
CA LEU A 16 7.82 13.53 1.65
C LEU A 16 6.57 12.65 1.71
N TYR A 17 5.87 12.50 0.58
CA TYR A 17 4.74 11.58 0.47
C TYR A 17 5.16 10.13 0.80
N ARG A 18 6.30 9.68 0.25
CA ARG A 18 6.83 8.33 0.50
C ARG A 18 7.27 8.13 1.95
N THR A 19 7.87 9.13 2.59
CA THR A 19 8.40 9.00 3.96
C THR A 19 7.33 9.16 5.03
N LEU A 20 6.27 9.92 4.78
CA LEU A 20 5.24 10.21 5.79
C LEU A 20 3.95 9.42 5.56
N VAL A 21 3.34 9.55 4.38
CA VAL A 21 2.02 8.96 4.12
C VAL A 21 2.17 7.47 3.79
N ARG A 22 3.02 7.16 2.81
CA ARG A 22 3.23 5.78 2.35
C ARG A 22 3.80 4.89 3.47
N SER A 23 4.72 5.40 4.27
CA SER A 23 5.30 4.65 5.39
C SER A 23 4.25 4.23 6.42
N LYS A 24 3.30 5.11 6.75
CA LYS A 24 2.19 4.82 7.67
C LYS A 24 1.21 3.80 7.08
N LEU A 25 0.89 3.91 5.79
CA LEU A 25 0.06 2.92 5.08
C LEU A 25 0.76 1.56 5.04
N ASP A 26 2.04 1.53 4.70
CA ASP A 26 2.82 0.29 4.64
C ASP A 26 2.90 -0.40 6.01
N TYR A 27 3.15 0.35 7.08
CA TYR A 27 3.17 -0.20 8.44
C TYR A 27 1.79 -0.75 8.86
N GLY A 28 0.72 0.00 8.61
CA GLY A 28 -0.63 -0.42 8.94
C GLY A 28 -1.14 -1.60 8.11
N SER A 29 -0.52 -1.89 6.96
CA SER A 29 -0.98 -2.91 6.01
C SER A 29 -1.08 -4.31 6.60
N VAL A 30 -0.30 -4.62 7.64
CA VAL A 30 -0.37 -5.90 8.36
C VAL A 30 -1.67 -6.03 9.14
N VAL A 31 -2.20 -4.93 9.67
CA VAL A 31 -3.41 -4.91 10.51
C VAL A 31 -4.65 -4.84 9.64
N TYR A 32 -4.72 -3.87 8.72
CA TYR A 32 -5.92 -3.67 7.91
C TYR A 32 -5.92 -4.50 6.62
N GLY A 33 -4.82 -5.18 6.27
CA GLY A 33 -4.67 -5.92 5.01
C GLY A 33 -5.70 -7.03 4.81
N SER A 34 -6.19 -7.62 5.90
CA SER A 34 -7.21 -8.67 5.90
C SER A 34 -8.65 -8.14 5.96
N THR A 35 -8.86 -6.82 5.90
CA THR A 35 -10.21 -6.23 5.96
C THR A 35 -10.98 -6.36 4.64
N LYS A 36 -12.30 -6.17 4.70
CA LYS A 36 -13.18 -6.22 3.52
C LYS A 36 -12.75 -5.20 2.46
N LYS A 37 -12.85 -5.57 1.17
CA LYS A 37 -12.45 -4.73 0.03
C LYS A 37 -13.05 -3.31 0.05
N HIS A 38 -14.28 -3.14 0.53
CA HIS A 38 -14.90 -1.82 0.62
C HIS A 38 -14.23 -0.92 1.66
N VAL A 39 -13.76 -1.49 2.77
CA VAL A 39 -13.00 -0.76 3.80
C VAL A 39 -11.62 -0.41 3.27
N LEU A 40 -10.96 -1.31 2.54
CA LEU A 40 -9.67 -1.04 1.91
C LEU A 40 -9.73 0.10 0.88
N ARG A 41 -10.84 0.22 0.15
CA ARG A 41 -11.04 1.28 -0.86
C ARG A 41 -11.13 2.68 -0.27
N THR A 42 -11.42 2.82 1.03
CA THR A 42 -11.45 4.16 1.67
C THR A 42 -10.04 4.77 1.80
N LEU A 43 -8.99 3.95 1.71
CA LEU A 43 -7.60 4.39 1.73
C LEU A 43 -7.10 4.89 0.36
N ASP A 44 -7.75 4.48 -0.73
CA ASP A 44 -7.33 4.84 -2.09
C ASP A 44 -7.44 6.35 -2.36
N PRO A 45 -8.50 7.07 -1.94
CA PRO A 45 -8.57 8.53 -2.05
C PRO A 45 -7.41 9.26 -1.36
N ILE A 46 -6.98 8.80 -0.18
CA ILE A 46 -5.86 9.38 0.57
C ILE A 46 -4.57 9.23 -0.24
N HIS A 47 -4.35 8.04 -0.79
CA HIS A 47 -3.20 7.75 -1.64
C HIS A 47 -3.19 8.60 -2.92
N HIS A 48 -4.31 8.63 -3.66
CA HIS A 48 -4.41 9.39 -4.90
C HIS A 48 -4.25 10.89 -4.67
N GLN A 49 -4.85 11.42 -3.60
CA GLN A 49 -4.74 12.83 -3.27
C GLN A 49 -3.30 13.21 -2.90
N GLY A 50 -2.61 12.38 -2.12
CA GLY A 50 -1.19 12.57 -1.81
C GLY A 50 -0.31 12.60 -3.05
N LEU A 51 -0.55 11.69 -4.01
CA LEU A 51 0.16 11.67 -5.28
C LEU A 51 -0.17 12.89 -6.16
N ARG A 52 -1.43 13.33 -6.21
CA ARG A 52 -1.83 14.52 -6.98
C ARG A 52 -1.12 15.77 -6.47
N ILE A 53 -1.08 15.95 -5.15
CA ILE A 53 -0.36 17.07 -4.52
C ILE A 53 1.13 16.98 -4.83
N ALA A 54 1.73 15.80 -4.68
CA ALA A 54 3.16 15.62 -4.88
C ALA A 54 3.62 15.81 -6.33
N VAL A 55 2.79 15.40 -7.31
CA VAL A 55 3.08 15.53 -8.74
C VAL A 55 2.63 16.89 -9.30
N GLY A 56 1.71 17.59 -8.63
CA GLY A 56 1.06 18.78 -9.17
C GLY A 56 0.01 18.44 -10.25
N ALA A 57 -0.59 17.25 -10.20
CA ALA A 57 -1.56 16.80 -11.20
C ALA A 57 -2.95 17.43 -10.98
N PHE A 58 -3.70 17.63 -12.07
CA PHE A 58 -5.08 18.12 -12.00
C PHE A 58 -5.97 17.18 -11.20
N ARG A 59 -7.04 17.72 -10.60
CA ARG A 59 -8.05 16.91 -9.88
C ARG A 59 -8.70 15.85 -10.77
N THR A 60 -8.82 16.13 -12.06
CA THR A 60 -9.45 15.26 -13.07
C THR A 60 -8.48 14.30 -13.76
N SER A 61 -7.16 14.36 -13.48
CA SER A 61 -6.20 13.44 -14.09
C SER A 61 -6.56 11.99 -13.79
N SER A 62 -6.42 11.11 -14.79
CA SER A 62 -6.72 9.69 -14.62
C SER A 62 -5.75 9.03 -13.63
N ILE A 63 -6.24 8.06 -12.84
CA ILE A 63 -5.43 7.38 -11.82
C ILE A 63 -4.25 6.63 -12.45
N LYS A 64 -4.44 6.04 -13.63
CA LYS A 64 -3.38 5.32 -14.35
C LYS A 64 -2.23 6.26 -14.76
N SER A 65 -2.57 7.45 -15.28
CA SER A 65 -1.57 8.47 -15.60
C SER A 65 -0.85 8.95 -14.35
N LEU A 66 -1.58 9.13 -13.24
CA LEU A 66 -1.01 9.53 -11.96
C LEU A 66 0.03 8.53 -11.44
N TYR A 67 -0.23 7.23 -11.54
CA TYR A 67 0.73 6.19 -11.15
C TYR A 67 1.97 6.16 -12.04
N ALA A 68 1.79 6.27 -13.35
CA ALA A 68 2.90 6.30 -14.30
C ALA A 68 3.81 7.51 -14.03
N GLU A 69 3.20 8.68 -13.81
CA GLU A 69 3.90 9.93 -13.56
C GLU A 69 4.61 9.93 -12.19
N ALA A 70 3.95 9.48 -11.13
CA ALA A 70 4.54 9.40 -9.79
C ALA A 70 5.59 8.28 -9.64
N GLY A 71 5.59 7.29 -10.53
CA GLY A 71 6.39 6.07 -10.41
C GLY A 71 5.96 5.21 -9.21
N GLU A 72 4.66 5.14 -8.94
CA GLU A 72 4.10 4.51 -7.75
C GLU A 72 3.05 3.44 -8.13
N PRO A 73 3.11 2.22 -7.55
CA PRO A 73 2.08 1.20 -7.76
C PRO A 73 0.82 1.52 -6.95
N SER A 74 -0.32 0.91 -7.29
CA SER A 74 -1.51 1.00 -6.45
C SER A 74 -1.27 0.38 -5.06
N LEU A 75 -2.04 0.85 -4.07
CA LEU A 75 -1.96 0.33 -2.70
C LEU A 75 -2.17 -1.18 -2.62
N GLU A 76 -3.06 -1.74 -3.44
CA GLU A 76 -3.29 -3.18 -3.51
C GLU A 76 -2.01 -3.94 -3.87
N HIS A 77 -1.39 -3.60 -5.00
CA HIS A 77 -0.14 -4.23 -5.43
C HIS A 77 0.96 -4.05 -4.39
N ARG A 78 1.01 -2.88 -3.74
CA ARG A 78 2.00 -2.62 -2.70
C ARG A 78 1.81 -3.52 -1.48
N ARG A 79 0.57 -3.70 -1.00
CA ARG A 79 0.26 -4.61 0.11
C ARG A 79 0.60 -6.05 -0.24
N THR A 80 0.23 -6.52 -1.44
CA THR A 80 0.57 -7.86 -1.90
C THR A 80 2.09 -8.07 -1.93
N LYS A 81 2.84 -7.08 -2.43
CA LYS A 81 4.32 -7.12 -2.40
C LYS A 81 4.87 -7.19 -0.97
N LEU A 82 4.34 -6.39 -0.05
CA LEU A 82 4.78 -6.40 1.36
C LEU A 82 4.48 -7.74 2.03
N ALA A 83 3.28 -8.28 1.84
CA ALA A 83 2.88 -9.58 2.35
C ALA A 83 3.77 -10.70 1.79
N PHE A 84 4.03 -10.70 0.49
CA PHE A 84 4.90 -11.69 -0.14
C PHE A 84 6.33 -11.64 0.40
N ASN A 85 6.91 -10.44 0.49
CA ASN A 85 8.24 -10.25 1.07
C ASN A 85 8.31 -10.76 2.53
N TYR A 86 7.25 -10.52 3.31
CA TYR A 86 7.16 -11.01 4.69
C TYR A 86 7.12 -12.54 4.75
N ILE A 87 6.27 -13.17 3.94
CA ILE A 87 6.16 -14.64 3.87
C ILE A 87 7.48 -15.27 3.44
N LEU A 88 8.14 -14.73 2.41
CA LEU A 88 9.44 -15.22 1.96
C LEU A 88 10.50 -15.13 3.06
N LYS A 89 10.51 -14.01 3.80
CA LYS A 89 11.42 -13.81 4.93
C LYS A 89 11.10 -14.76 6.09
N LEU A 90 9.83 -15.04 6.36
CA LEU A 90 9.46 -16.04 7.37
C LEU A 90 9.93 -17.43 6.95
N LYS A 91 9.76 -17.81 5.68
CA LYS A 91 10.18 -19.11 5.16
C LYS A 91 11.69 -19.34 5.28
N SER A 92 12.52 -18.30 5.19
CA SER A 92 13.97 -18.41 5.40
C SER A 92 14.39 -18.40 6.87
N LEU A 93 13.45 -18.15 7.81
CA LEU A 93 13.70 -18.03 9.24
C LEU A 93 12.85 -19.04 10.04
N PRO A 94 13.21 -20.34 10.01
CA PRO A 94 12.42 -21.40 10.67
C PRO A 94 12.39 -21.28 12.21
N ARG A 95 13.26 -20.48 12.82
CA ARG A 95 13.24 -20.20 14.28
C ARG A 95 12.29 -19.07 14.67
N ASN A 96 11.63 -18.43 13.72
CA ASN A 96 10.68 -17.35 14.03
C ASN A 96 9.39 -17.98 14.59
N PRO A 97 8.85 -17.53 15.73
CA PRO A 97 7.59 -18.06 16.26
C PRO A 97 6.40 -17.93 15.30
N CYS A 98 6.44 -16.98 14.35
CA CYS A 98 5.41 -16.85 13.31
C CYS A 98 5.57 -17.84 12.14
N HIS A 99 6.68 -18.56 12.03
CA HIS A 99 6.89 -19.55 10.97
C HIS A 99 5.85 -20.67 11.08
N ASP A 100 5.75 -21.27 12.26
CA ASP A 100 4.90 -22.44 12.49
C ASP A 100 3.41 -22.06 12.37
N VAL A 101 3.04 -20.87 12.86
CA VAL A 101 1.68 -20.33 12.74
C VAL A 101 1.26 -20.12 11.27
N VAL A 102 2.17 -19.72 10.39
CA VAL A 102 1.84 -19.41 8.99
C VAL A 102 1.93 -20.64 8.09
N PHE A 103 2.85 -21.57 8.36
CA PHE A 103 3.12 -22.71 7.49
C PHE A 103 2.59 -24.05 8.02
N GLU A 104 2.37 -24.19 9.34
CA GLU A 104 1.90 -25.44 9.97
C GLU A 104 0.46 -25.37 10.49
N ALA A 105 -0.17 -24.19 10.48
CA ALA A 105 -1.59 -24.08 10.84
C ALA A 105 -2.46 -24.95 9.91
N PRO A 106 -3.38 -25.77 10.46
CA PRO A 106 -4.22 -26.63 9.66
C PRO A 106 -5.16 -25.79 8.80
N LEU A 107 -5.09 -25.99 7.48
CA LEU A 107 -5.94 -25.35 6.46
C LEU A 107 -7.45 -25.69 6.58
N SER A 108 -7.89 -26.35 7.67
CA SER A 108 -9.26 -26.84 7.87
C SER A 108 -10.27 -25.75 8.20
N ASP A 109 -9.85 -24.62 8.77
CA ASP A 109 -10.79 -23.69 9.42
C ASP A 109 -11.29 -22.58 8.48
N PHE A 110 -10.69 -22.42 7.30
CA PHE A 110 -11.11 -21.42 6.31
C PHE A 110 -12.26 -21.87 5.39
N SER A 111 -12.63 -23.16 5.41
CA SER A 111 -13.68 -23.72 4.54
C SER A 111 -15.09 -23.66 5.14
N ALA A 112 -15.26 -23.21 6.39
CA ALA A 112 -16.55 -23.30 7.09
C ALA A 112 -17.52 -22.13 6.81
N ASP A 113 -17.05 -20.98 6.33
CA ASP A 113 -17.87 -19.75 6.25
C ASP A 113 -18.46 -19.44 4.85
N SER A 114 -18.59 -20.43 3.96
CA SER A 114 -19.21 -20.23 2.62
C SER A 114 -20.58 -20.88 2.42
N LYS A 115 -21.25 -21.33 3.49
CA LYS A 115 -22.66 -21.76 3.43
C LYS A 115 -23.50 -21.14 4.55
N SER A 116 -24.04 -19.96 4.29
CA SER A 116 -25.37 -19.50 4.74
C SER A 116 -25.80 -18.30 3.92
#